data_AF-A0A7V4QBB8-F1
#
_entry.id   AF-A0A7V4QBB8-F1
#
_cell.length_a   1.000
_cell.length_b   1.000
_cell.length_c   1.000
_cell.angle_alpha   90.00
_cell.angle_beta   90.00
_cell.angle_gamma   90.00
#
_symmetry.space_group_name_H-M   'P 1'
#
loop_
_entity.id
_entity.type
_entity.pdbx_description
1 polymer ?
#
loop_
_entity_poly.entity_id
_entity_poly.type
_entity_poly.pdbx_seq_one_letter_code
_entity_poly.pdbx_strand_id
1 'polypeptide(L)'
;MSAEAIVRARIDEGLKIESTNILSSMGLSVSDAIRLMLTQVVTQKALPFSIKAPNQTTLDTFEATDNGINVVKCKDSDDMFAKLGI
;
A
#
# COMPACT_ATOMS: atom_id res chain seq x y z
N MET A 1 -17.42 21.93 -15.94
CA MET A 1 -18.23 21.04 -15.09
C MET A 1 -17.32 20.55 -13.98
N SER A 2 -17.50 21.04 -12.75
CA SER A 2 -16.84 20.42 -11.60
C SER A 2 -17.65 19.18 -11.27
N ALA A 3 -17.16 17.99 -11.64
CA ALA A 3 -17.79 16.75 -11.23
C ALA A 3 -17.38 16.48 -9.79
N GLU A 4 -18.21 16.91 -8.83
CA GLU A 4 -18.02 16.55 -7.44
C GLU A 4 -18.29 15.05 -7.26
N ALA A 5 -17.29 14.33 -6.75
CA ALA A 5 -17.38 12.91 -6.42
C ALA A 5 -17.29 12.72 -4.91
N ILE A 6 -18.10 11.80 -4.36
CA ILE A 6 -18.15 11.52 -2.92
C ILE A 6 -17.37 10.25 -2.61
N VAL A 7 -16.44 10.33 -1.67
CA VAL A 7 -15.75 9.17 -1.09
C VAL A 7 -16.52 8.71 0.14
N ARG A 8 -16.95 7.44 0.15
CA ARG A 8 -17.59 6.79 1.31
C ARG A 8 -16.79 5.55 1.69
N ALA A 9 -16.39 5.46 2.96
CA ALA A 9 -15.69 4.30 3.50
C ALA A 9 -16.31 3.91 4.85
N ARG A 10 -16.44 2.61 5.09
CA ARG A 10 -16.82 2.09 6.41
C ARG A 10 -15.56 1.99 7.26
N ILE A 11 -15.62 2.55 8.47
CA ILE A 11 -14.55 2.49 9.46
C ILE A 11 -15.15 2.18 10.83
N ASP A 12 -14.30 1.72 11.74
CA ASP A 12 -14.65 1.56 13.15
C ASP A 12 -15.04 2.93 13.77
N GLU A 13 -16.00 2.91 14.68
CA GLU A 13 -16.50 4.13 15.32
C GLU A 13 -15.46 4.77 16.25
N GLY A 14 -14.71 3.96 17.00
CA GLY A 14 -13.61 4.44 17.84
C GLY A 14 -12.53 5.10 16.99
N LEU A 15 -12.14 4.44 15.89
CA LEU A 15 -11.19 5.00 14.92
C LEU A 15 -11.67 6.34 14.34
N LYS A 16 -12.96 6.48 14.01
CA LYS A 16 -13.54 7.74 13.53
C LYS A 16 -13.40 8.86 14.56
N ILE A 17 -13.76 8.58 15.81
CA ILE A 17 -13.75 9.58 16.89
C ILE A 17 -12.30 10.02 17.16
N GLU A 18 -11.39 9.08 17.34
CA GLU A 18 -9.99 9.35 17.67
C GLU A 18 -9.28 10.13 16.55
N SER A 19 -9.41 9.67 15.29
CA SER A 19 -8.83 10.36 14.14
C SER A 19 -9.38 11.77 13.95
N THR A 20 -10.68 11.99 14.20
CA THR A 20 -11.29 13.32 14.12
C THR A 20 -10.68 14.29 15.14
N ASN A 21 -10.49 13.84 16.38
CA ASN A 21 -9.91 14.67 17.45
C ASN A 21 -8.45 15.03 17.15
N ILE A 22 -7.66 14.03 16.72
CA ILE A 22 -6.25 14.22 16.37
C ILE A 22 -6.12 15.18 15.18
N LEU A 23 -6.87 14.98 14.10
CA LEU A 23 -6.81 15.86 12.93
C LEU A 23 -7.29 17.29 13.25
N SER A 24 -8.34 17.42 14.07
CA SER A 24 -8.83 18.75 14.50
C SER A 24 -7.79 19.51 15.31
N SER A 25 -6.98 18.81 16.13
CA SER A 25 -5.86 19.43 16.85
C SER A 25 -4.78 20.01 15.92
N MET A 26 -4.71 19.51 14.68
CA MET A 26 -3.84 20.02 13.61
C MET A 26 -4.55 21.02 12.69
N GLY A 27 -5.80 21.39 12.97
CA GLY A 27 -6.60 22.28 12.13
C GLY A 27 -7.15 21.62 10.86
N LEU A 28 -7.23 20.29 10.81
CA LEU A 28 -7.69 19.53 9.65
C LEU A 28 -9.00 18.78 9.95
N SER A 29 -9.90 18.74 8.97
CA SER A 29 -11.01 17.78 8.99
C SER A 29 -10.60 16.42 8.42
N VAL A 30 -11.38 15.38 8.70
CA VAL A 30 -11.21 14.05 8.07
C VAL A 30 -11.26 14.17 6.54
N SER A 31 -12.13 15.02 6.01
CA SER A 31 -12.25 15.27 4.57
C SER A 31 -10.99 15.91 3.98
N ASP A 32 -10.32 16.79 4.73
CA ASP A 32 -9.05 17.40 4.29
C ASP A 32 -7.94 16.36 4.24
N ALA A 33 -7.83 15.52 5.28
CA ALA A 33 -6.86 14.44 5.32
C ALA A 33 -7.06 13.45 4.15
N ILE A 34 -8.30 13.05 3.86
CA ILE A 34 -8.61 12.16 2.73
C ILE A 34 -8.24 12.82 1.39
N ARG A 35 -8.55 14.11 1.21
CA ARG A 35 -8.16 14.84 -0.01
C ARG A 35 -6.65 14.87 -0.19
N LEU A 36 -5.91 15.23 0.87
CA LEU A 36 -4.44 15.29 0.83
C LEU A 36 -3.83 13.91 0.52
N MET A 37 -4.35 12.84 1.14
CA MET A 37 -3.94 11.46 0.86
C MET A 37 -4.11 11.13 -0.62
N LEU A 38 -5.30 11.39 -1.19
CA LEU A 38 -5.60 11.07 -2.59
C LEU A 38 -4.76 11.91 -3.56
N THR A 39 -4.54 13.20 -3.25
CA THR A 39 -3.63 14.06 -4.02
C THR A 39 -2.22 13.48 -4.03
N GLN A 40 -1.71 13.07 -2.87
CA GLN A 40 -0.38 12.47 -2.75
C GLN A 40 -0.25 11.18 -3.57
N VAL A 41 -1.28 10.32 -3.55
CA VAL A 41 -1.31 9.09 -4.35
C VAL A 41 -1.21 9.40 -5.84
N VAL A 42 -1.95 10.39 -6.33
CA VAL A 42 -1.91 10.79 -7.74
C VAL A 42 -0.54 11.37 -8.10
N THR A 43 0.01 12.25 -7.26
CA THR A 43 1.28 12.93 -7.52
C THR A 43 2.46 11.96 -7.50
N GLN A 44 2.51 11.05 -6.53
CA GLN A 44 3.66 10.17 -6.32
C GLN A 44 3.50 8.78 -6.97
N LYS A 45 2.29 8.45 -7.46
CA LYS A 45 1.95 7.10 -7.94
C LYS A 45 2.27 6.02 -6.91
N ALA A 46 2.16 6.36 -5.62
CA ALA A 46 2.49 5.51 -4.49
C ALA A 46 1.59 5.85 -3.30
N LEU A 47 1.43 4.92 -2.36
CA LEU A 47 0.74 5.22 -1.10
C LEU A 47 1.58 6.21 -0.26
N PRO A 48 0.93 7.11 0.48
CA PRO A 48 1.61 8.14 1.28
C PRO A 48 2.25 7.59 2.56
N PHE A 49 2.12 6.28 2.80
CA PHE A 49 2.76 5.57 3.89
C PHE A 49 3.44 4.32 3.35
N SER A 50 4.57 3.96 3.97
CA SER A 50 5.25 2.70 3.69
C SER A 50 4.36 1.52 4.08
N ILE A 51 4.11 0.59 3.17
CA ILE A 51 3.49 -0.70 3.51
C ILE A 51 4.56 -1.53 4.21
N LYS A 52 4.48 -1.62 5.55
CA LYS A 52 5.55 -2.23 6.37
C LYS A 52 5.37 -3.74 6.59
N ALA A 53 4.14 -4.25 6.49
CA ALA A 53 3.85 -5.65 6.71
C ALA A 53 3.66 -6.36 5.35
N PRO A 54 4.53 -7.32 4.99
CA PRO A 54 4.25 -8.23 3.89
C PRO A 54 2.95 -8.99 4.19
N ASN A 55 2.19 -9.32 3.14
CA ASN A 55 1.04 -10.21 3.31
C ASN A 55 1.51 -11.65 3.59
N GLN A 56 0.58 -12.52 3.99
CA GLN A 56 0.91 -13.91 4.32
C GLN A 56 1.65 -14.61 3.18
N THR A 57 1.21 -14.43 1.93
CA THR A 57 1.85 -15.04 0.76
C THR A 57 3.30 -14.59 0.59
N THR A 58 3.60 -13.31 0.81
CA THR A 58 4.97 -12.79 0.76
C THR A 58 5.81 -13.37 1.89
N LEU A 59 5.26 -13.48 3.10
CA LEU A 59 5.95 -14.10 4.24
C LEU A 59 6.29 -15.57 3.97
N ASP A 60 5.32 -16.36 3.51
CA ASP A 60 5.51 -17.78 3.18
C ASP A 60 6.56 -17.96 2.07
N THR A 61 6.56 -17.05 1.09
CA THR A 61 7.55 -17.06 0.00
C THR A 61 8.96 -16.75 0.51
N PHE A 62 9.10 -15.80 1.45
CA PHE A 62 10.39 -15.50 2.08
C PHE A 62 10.90 -16.70 2.90
N GLU A 63 10.05 -17.29 3.74
CA GLU A 63 10.42 -18.48 4.51
C GLU A 63 10.82 -19.66 3.61
N ALA A 64 10.07 -19.92 2.54
CA ALA A 64 10.43 -20.95 1.56
C ALA A 64 11.78 -20.66 0.91
N THR A 65 12.01 -19.42 0.47
CA THR A 65 13.25 -19.00 -0.19
C THR A 65 14.46 -19.11 0.74
N ASP A 66 14.33 -18.68 2.00
CA ASP A 66 15.37 -18.76 3.02
C ASP A 66 15.76 -20.22 3.34
N ASN A 67 14.79 -21.13 3.26
CA ASN A 67 14.99 -22.57 3.38
C ASN A 67 15.45 -23.25 2.07
N GLY A 68 15.64 -22.49 0.99
CA GLY A 68 16.05 -23.01 -0.33
C GLY A 68 14.95 -23.77 -1.08
N ILE A 69 13.69 -23.63 -0.66
CA ILE A 69 12.51 -24.25 -1.27
C ILE A 69 11.97 -23.34 -2.37
N ASN A 70 11.62 -23.92 -3.52
CA ASN A 70 11.09 -23.19 -4.69
C ASN A 70 12.03 -22.11 -5.26
N VAL A 71 13.34 -22.22 -5.01
CA VAL A 71 14.35 -21.30 -5.55
C VAL A 71 14.91 -21.84 -6.85
N VAL A 72 14.83 -21.04 -7.93
CA VAL A 72 15.42 -21.36 -9.23
C VAL A 72 16.77 -20.67 -9.37
N LYS A 73 17.84 -21.44 -9.57
CA LYS A 73 19.17 -20.89 -9.86
C LYS A 73 19.33 -20.63 -11.35
N CYS A 74 19.90 -19.47 -11.69
CA CYS A 74 20.22 -19.07 -13.06
C CYS A 74 21.73 -18.82 -13.20
N LYS A 75 22.28 -19.13 -14.37
CA LYS A 75 23.72 -18.94 -14.65
C LYS A 75 24.05 -17.47 -14.97
N ASP A 76 23.17 -16.81 -15.72
CA ASP A 76 23.28 -15.44 -16.19
C ASP A 76 21.88 -14.86 -16.47
N SER A 77 21.81 -13.63 -16.99
CA SER A 77 20.54 -12.96 -17.34
C SER A 77 19.77 -13.67 -18.45
N ASP A 78 20.47 -14.25 -19.43
CA ASP A 78 19.83 -14.88 -20.58
C ASP A 78 19.13 -16.18 -20.16
N ASP A 79 19.78 -16.98 -19.30
CA ASP A 79 19.18 -18.17 -18.67
C ASP A 79 18.01 -17.81 -17.75
N MET A 80 18.06 -16.66 -17.06
CA MET A 80 16.95 -16.17 -16.24
C MET A 80 15.73 -15.81 -17.08
N PHE A 81 15.89 -15.01 -18.13
CA PHE A 81 14.77 -14.61 -19.00
C PHE A 81 14.14 -15.82 -19.70
N ALA A 82 14.96 -16.75 -20.21
CA ALA A 82 14.49 -18.00 -20.79
C ALA A 82 13.63 -18.84 -19.82
N LYS A 83 14.03 -18.93 -18.54
CA LYS A 83 13.27 -19.65 -17.50
C LYS A 83 12.01 -18.92 -17.04
N LEU A 84 11.98 -17.58 -17.12
CA LEU A 84 10.81 -16.76 -16.79
C LEU A 84 9.80 -16.67 -17.94
N GLY A 85 10.20 -17.02 -19.17
CA GLY A 85 9.35 -16.98 -20.35
C GLY A 85 9.01 -15.56 -20.82
N ILE A 86 9.90 -14.58 -20.53
CA ILE A 86 9.81 -13.18 -20.96
C ILE A 86 11.02 -12.78 -21.79
#